data_AF-A0A4D6H2D3-F1
#
_entry.id   AF-A0A4D6H2D3-F1
#
_cell.length_a   1.000
_cell.length_b   1.000
_cell.length_c   1.000
_cell.angle_alpha   90.00
_cell.angle_beta   90.00
_cell.angle_gamma   90.00
#
_symmetry.space_group_name_H-M   'P 1'
#
loop_
_entity.id
_entity.type
_entity.pdbx_description
1 polymer ?
#
loop_
_entity_poly.entity_id
_entity_poly.type
_entity_poly.pdbx_seq_one_letter_code
_entity_poly.pdbx_strand_id
1 'polypeptide(L)'
;MKQRNAPRVGIVSSSRIEGGRVVVDVMFDRPGASKSSIPFFQPFAGGIITPNEGDHVQVYRLNDQSYVAMFPLNGSQYAPTDVGPGELAFSFDADTLVRVKRRGDGKFDVSVAASGDVNISGESVLINGIDFEQHAHAYTDDGAQNVTGTPQ
;
A
#
# COMPACT_ATOMS: atom_id res chain seq x y z
N MET A 1 -22.20 -34.42 13.21
CA MET A 1 -21.96 -33.62 11.99
C MET A 1 -21.28 -32.32 12.42
N LYS A 2 -19.94 -32.21 12.31
CA LYS A 2 -19.21 -31.01 12.77
C LYS A 2 -19.55 -29.85 11.82
N GLN A 3 -20.19 -28.80 12.35
CA GLN A 3 -20.45 -27.57 11.64
C GLN A 3 -19.10 -27.03 11.14
N ARG A 4 -18.90 -26.96 9.82
CA ARG A 4 -17.67 -26.42 9.23
C ARG A 4 -17.55 -24.96 9.63
N ASN A 5 -16.36 -24.53 10.03
CA ASN A 5 -16.00 -23.12 10.24
C ASN A 5 -16.08 -22.38 8.89
N ALA A 6 -17.29 -22.10 8.43
CA ALA A 6 -17.49 -21.30 7.23
C ALA A 6 -17.04 -19.86 7.51
N PRO A 7 -16.31 -19.23 6.58
CA PRO A 7 -15.98 -17.81 6.71
C PRO A 7 -17.26 -16.99 6.82
N ARG A 8 -17.20 -15.94 7.64
CA ARG A 8 -18.26 -14.95 7.78
C ARG A 8 -17.79 -13.64 7.18
N VAL A 9 -18.70 -12.90 6.55
CA VAL A 9 -18.43 -11.52 6.18
C VAL A 9 -18.70 -10.64 7.39
N GLY A 10 -17.83 -9.66 7.63
CA GLY A 10 -18.04 -8.60 8.60
C GLY A 10 -17.53 -7.27 8.06
N ILE A 11 -17.88 -6.19 8.73
CA ILE A 11 -17.51 -4.82 8.38
C ILE A 11 -16.46 -4.34 9.38
N VAL A 12 -15.34 -3.83 8.88
CA VAL A 12 -14.30 -3.22 9.72
C VAL A 12 -14.86 -1.97 10.38
N SER A 13 -14.85 -1.91 11.71
CA SER A 13 -15.26 -0.73 12.47
C SER A 13 -14.08 0.11 12.96
N SER A 14 -12.89 -0.48 13.01
CA SER A 14 -11.63 0.22 13.27
C SER A 14 -10.46 -0.64 12.82
N SER A 15 -9.34 0.01 12.47
CA SER A 15 -8.07 -0.66 12.16
C SER A 15 -6.91 0.04 12.87
N ARG A 16 -5.96 -0.75 13.39
CA ARG A 16 -4.81 -0.23 14.15
C ARG A 16 -3.63 -1.18 14.08
N ILE A 17 -2.45 -0.67 14.43
CA ILE A 17 -1.21 -1.45 14.53
C ILE A 17 -0.94 -1.75 16.01
N GLU A 18 -0.88 -3.03 16.36
CA GLU A 18 -0.52 -3.52 17.70
C GLU A 18 0.61 -4.53 17.59
N GLY A 19 1.73 -4.29 18.29
CA GLY A 19 2.87 -5.23 18.28
C GLY A 19 3.44 -5.53 16.89
N GLY A 20 3.40 -4.55 15.97
CA GLY A 20 3.85 -4.70 14.59
C GLY A 20 2.88 -5.45 13.66
N ARG A 21 1.65 -5.72 14.11
CA ARG A 21 0.62 -6.40 13.33
C ARG A 21 -0.60 -5.50 13.16
N VAL A 22 -1.28 -5.63 12.02
CA VAL A 22 -2.58 -5.01 11.82
C VAL A 22 -3.62 -5.82 12.58
N VAL A 23 -4.39 -5.15 13.42
CA VAL A 23 -5.57 -5.71 14.08
C VAL A 23 -6.78 -4.85 13.74
N VAL A 24 -7.93 -5.51 13.63
CA VAL A 24 -9.19 -4.88 13.27
C VAL A 24 -10.28 -5.24 14.27
N ASP A 25 -11.17 -4.28 14.50
CA ASP A 25 -12.47 -4.57 15.11
C ASP A 25 -13.48 -4.77 13.98
N VAL A 26 -14.33 -5.79 14.12
CA VAL A 26 -15.28 -6.20 13.08
C VAL A 26 -16.68 -6.32 13.65
N MET A 27 -17.61 -5.65 12.98
CA MET A 27 -19.05 -5.80 13.18
C MET A 27 -19.61 -6.85 12.23
N PHE A 28 -20.52 -7.70 12.72
CA PHE A 28 -21.23 -8.66 11.90
C PHE A 28 -22.72 -8.26 11.77
N ASP A 29 -23.41 -8.77 10.74
CA ASP A 29 -24.83 -8.47 10.46
C ASP A 29 -25.81 -8.74 11.61
N ARG A 30 -25.41 -9.56 12.60
CA ARG A 30 -26.24 -9.79 13.79
C ARG A 30 -26.03 -8.65 14.79
N PRO A 31 -27.09 -7.97 15.25
CA PRO A 31 -26.98 -6.94 16.28
C PRO A 31 -26.21 -7.44 17.50
N GLY A 32 -25.21 -6.68 17.95
CA GLY A 32 -24.35 -7.00 19.09
C GLY A 32 -23.27 -8.07 18.84
N ALA A 33 -23.20 -8.66 17.65
CA ALA A 33 -22.09 -9.51 17.27
C ALA A 33 -20.93 -8.64 16.75
N SER A 34 -20.07 -8.20 17.65
CA SER A 34 -18.77 -7.60 17.33
C SER A 34 -17.63 -8.48 17.84
N LYS A 35 -16.47 -8.35 17.21
CA LYS A 35 -15.22 -8.94 17.66
C LYS A 35 -14.13 -7.89 17.56
N SER A 36 -13.33 -7.78 18.61
CA SER A 36 -12.26 -6.79 18.70
C SER A 36 -10.89 -7.44 18.62
N SER A 37 -9.90 -6.67 18.19
CA SER A 37 -8.49 -7.07 18.06
C SER A 37 -8.32 -8.37 17.25
N ILE A 38 -9.07 -8.52 16.16
CA ILE A 38 -8.86 -9.65 15.24
C ILE A 38 -7.60 -9.35 14.43
N PRO A 39 -6.59 -10.25 14.43
CA PRO A 39 -5.44 -10.12 13.53
C PRO A 39 -5.88 -10.09 12.07
N PHE A 40 -5.36 -9.12 11.32
CA PHE A 40 -5.55 -9.04 9.89
C PHE A 40 -4.43 -9.80 9.16
N PHE A 41 -4.80 -10.56 8.13
CA PHE A 41 -3.87 -11.39 7.38
C PHE A 41 -2.81 -10.54 6.66
N GLN A 42 -1.54 -10.89 6.85
CA GLN A 42 -0.40 -10.28 6.18
C GLN A 42 0.15 -11.26 5.15
N PRO A 43 0.18 -10.90 3.84
CA PRO A 43 0.54 -11.85 2.78
C PRO A 43 2.01 -12.32 2.83
N PHE A 44 2.90 -11.48 3.34
CA PHE A 44 4.32 -11.78 3.52
C PHE A 44 4.92 -10.91 4.63
N ALA A 45 6.07 -11.32 5.18
CA ALA A 45 6.77 -10.54 6.19
C ALA A 45 7.18 -9.17 5.61
N GLY A 46 6.81 -8.08 6.30
CA GLY A 46 7.01 -6.70 5.84
C GLY A 46 5.87 -6.14 4.97
N GLY A 47 4.96 -6.98 4.49
CA GLY A 47 3.75 -6.56 3.80
C GLY A 47 2.66 -6.16 4.79
N ILE A 48 2.44 -4.86 4.95
CA ILE A 48 1.37 -4.31 5.81
C ILE A 48 0.30 -3.71 4.91
N ILE A 49 -0.92 -4.24 4.98
CA ILE A 49 -2.11 -3.68 4.34
C ILE A 49 -3.11 -3.44 5.46
N THR A 50 -3.52 -2.19 5.63
CA THR A 50 -4.48 -1.80 6.64
C THR A 50 -5.82 -1.55 5.96
N PRO A 51 -6.88 -2.32 6.27
CA PRO A 51 -8.19 -2.05 5.72
C PRO A 51 -8.75 -0.74 6.30
N ASN A 52 -9.62 -0.09 5.52
CA ASN A 52 -10.33 1.10 5.96
C ASN A 52 -11.53 0.73 6.84
N GLU A 53 -11.97 1.66 7.67
CA GLU A 53 -13.29 1.56 8.29
C GLU A 53 -14.37 1.49 7.20
N GLY A 54 -15.34 0.60 7.40
CA GLY A 54 -16.37 0.29 6.40
C GLY A 54 -15.99 -0.82 5.41
N ASP A 55 -14.74 -1.27 5.37
CA ASP A 55 -14.37 -2.38 4.48
C ASP A 55 -15.05 -3.69 4.88
N HIS A 56 -15.59 -4.41 3.90
CA HIS A 56 -16.08 -5.77 4.09
C HIS A 56 -14.90 -6.74 4.09
N VAL A 57 -14.76 -7.56 5.12
CA VAL A 57 -13.67 -8.53 5.25
C VAL A 57 -14.21 -9.94 5.50
N GLN A 58 -13.47 -10.95 5.05
CA GLN A 58 -13.75 -12.32 5.46
C GLN A 58 -13.12 -12.60 6.81
N VAL A 59 -13.91 -13.05 7.77
CA VAL A 59 -13.43 -13.48 9.08
C VAL A 59 -13.51 -15.00 9.16
N TYR A 60 -12.34 -15.62 9.32
CA TYR A 60 -12.20 -17.04 9.57
C TYR A 60 -12.06 -17.29 11.06
N ARG A 61 -12.80 -18.28 11.56
CA ARG A 61 -12.60 -18.81 12.90
C ARG A 61 -11.54 -19.90 12.84
N LEU A 62 -10.39 -19.66 13.49
CA LEU A 62 -9.29 -20.62 13.53
C LEU A 62 -9.54 -21.69 14.60
N ASN A 63 -9.99 -21.28 15.78
CA ASN A 63 -10.42 -22.15 16.87
C ASN A 63 -11.50 -21.45 17.72
N ASP A 64 -11.78 -21.95 18.92
CA ASP A 64 -12.92 -21.45 19.67
C ASP A 64 -12.86 -19.96 20.04
N GLN A 65 -11.66 -19.39 20.17
CA GLN A 65 -11.43 -18.03 20.63
C GLN A 65 -10.62 -17.16 19.67
N SER A 66 -10.02 -17.75 18.62
CA SER A 66 -9.19 -17.01 17.67
C SER A 66 -9.82 -16.90 16.30
N TYR A 67 -9.61 -15.73 15.71
CA TYR A 67 -10.12 -15.34 14.41
C TYR A 67 -8.97 -14.75 13.59
N VAL A 68 -9.12 -14.75 12.27
CA VAL A 68 -8.30 -13.96 11.37
C VAL A 68 -9.22 -13.27 10.37
N ALA A 69 -9.00 -11.98 10.16
CA ALA A 69 -9.66 -11.21 9.12
C ALA A 69 -8.77 -11.22 7.87
N MET A 70 -9.36 -11.38 6.70
CA MET A 70 -8.67 -11.43 5.41
C MET A 70 -9.23 -10.35 4.48
N PHE A 71 -8.37 -9.94 3.53
CA PHE A 71 -8.52 -8.95 2.46
C PHE A 71 -9.93 -8.32 2.28
N PRO A 72 -10.01 -7.00 2.07
CA PRO A 72 -11.27 -6.37 1.71
C PRO A 72 -11.91 -7.08 0.51
N LEU A 73 -13.18 -7.45 0.64
CA LEU A 73 -14.02 -8.00 -0.42
C LEU A 73 -14.56 -6.92 -1.34
N ASN A 74 -14.38 -5.66 -0.96
CA ASN A 74 -14.76 -4.53 -1.78
C ASN A 74 -13.86 -4.52 -3.02
N GLY A 75 -14.46 -4.69 -4.19
CA GLY A 75 -13.77 -4.34 -5.43
C GLY A 75 -13.43 -2.84 -5.41
N SER A 76 -12.29 -2.48 -5.97
CA SER A 76 -11.95 -1.06 -6.19
C SER A 76 -12.25 -0.71 -7.63
N GLN A 77 -12.93 0.43 -7.85
CA GLN A 77 -13.05 1.01 -9.20
C GLN A 77 -11.69 1.45 -9.77
N TYR A 78 -10.68 1.58 -8.90
CA TYR A 78 -9.31 1.93 -9.26
C TYR A 78 -8.45 0.69 -9.50
N ALA A 79 -8.99 -0.53 -9.42
CA ALA A 79 -8.21 -1.73 -9.70
C ALA A 79 -7.61 -1.66 -11.13
N PRO A 80 -6.28 -1.78 -11.29
CA PRO A 80 -5.67 -1.70 -12.61
C PRO A 80 -6.16 -2.84 -13.49
N THR A 81 -6.57 -2.51 -14.72
CA THR A 81 -7.17 -3.49 -15.65
C THR A 81 -6.14 -4.16 -16.55
N ASP A 82 -4.90 -3.70 -16.54
CA ASP A 82 -3.84 -4.06 -17.47
C ASP A 82 -2.66 -4.77 -16.78
N VAL A 83 -2.89 -5.49 -15.68
CA VAL A 83 -1.84 -6.21 -14.94
C VAL A 83 -1.52 -7.56 -15.61
N GLY A 84 -0.28 -7.71 -16.08
CA GLY A 84 0.19 -8.94 -16.72
C GLY A 84 0.60 -10.03 -15.71
N PRO A 85 0.79 -11.29 -16.18
CA PRO A 85 1.30 -12.36 -15.32
C PRO A 85 2.64 -12.02 -14.67
N GLY A 86 2.73 -12.19 -13.36
CA GLY A 86 3.95 -11.91 -12.57
C GLY A 86 4.23 -10.43 -12.30
N GLU A 87 3.32 -9.54 -12.70
CA GLU A 87 3.36 -8.13 -12.31
C GLU A 87 2.63 -7.92 -10.96
N LEU A 88 3.12 -6.98 -10.17
CA LEU A 88 2.47 -6.54 -8.93
C LEU A 88 2.03 -5.09 -9.12
N ALA A 89 0.78 -4.77 -8.80
CA ALA A 89 0.26 -3.42 -8.90
C ALA A 89 -0.64 -3.09 -7.70
N PHE A 90 -0.47 -1.88 -7.15
CA PHE A 90 -1.30 -1.31 -6.11
C PHE A 90 -1.82 0.05 -6.58
N SER A 91 -3.13 0.16 -6.80
CA SER A 91 -3.79 1.44 -7.07
C SER A 91 -4.56 1.88 -5.84
N PHE A 92 -4.39 3.14 -5.47
CA PHE A 92 -5.01 3.71 -4.27
C PHE A 92 -6.15 4.66 -4.64
N ASP A 93 -5.98 5.42 -5.72
CA ASP A 93 -6.99 6.26 -6.34
C ASP A 93 -6.80 6.25 -7.88
N ALA A 94 -7.40 7.21 -8.59
CA ALA A 94 -7.32 7.31 -10.05
C ALA A 94 -5.91 7.65 -10.58
N ASP A 95 -5.09 8.36 -9.79
CA ASP A 95 -3.81 8.91 -10.20
C ASP A 95 -2.62 8.37 -9.37
N THR A 96 -2.88 7.57 -8.33
CA THR A 96 -1.89 6.98 -7.43
C THR A 96 -1.76 5.47 -7.65
N LEU A 97 -0.61 5.06 -8.20
CA LEU A 97 -0.29 3.70 -8.61
C LEU A 97 1.16 3.35 -8.30
N VAL A 98 1.40 2.18 -7.69
CA VAL A 98 2.71 1.54 -7.61
C VAL A 98 2.68 0.26 -8.42
N ARG A 99 3.63 0.07 -9.34
CA ARG A 99 3.73 -1.13 -10.16
C ARG A 99 5.16 -1.66 -10.20
N VAL A 100 5.27 -2.98 -10.11
CA VAL A 100 6.52 -3.73 -10.28
C VAL A 100 6.32 -4.71 -11.42
N LYS A 101 7.14 -4.56 -12.46
CA LYS A 101 7.07 -5.37 -13.68
C LYS A 101 8.39 -6.05 -13.94
N ARG A 102 8.37 -7.36 -14.19
CA ARG A 102 9.57 -8.07 -14.61
C ARG A 102 9.88 -7.78 -16.10
N ARG A 103 11.13 -7.47 -16.38
CA ARG A 103 11.67 -7.28 -17.73
C ARG A 103 12.15 -8.59 -18.35
N GLY A 104 12.29 -8.58 -19.68
CA GLY A 104 12.82 -9.73 -20.44
C GLY A 104 14.27 -10.10 -20.10
N ASP A 105 15.07 -9.16 -19.57
CA ASP A 105 16.44 -9.37 -19.11
C ASP A 105 16.54 -9.88 -17.66
N GLY A 106 15.40 -10.22 -17.04
CA GLY A 106 15.32 -10.72 -15.67
C GLY A 106 15.35 -9.65 -14.59
N LYS A 107 15.54 -8.36 -14.94
CA LYS A 107 15.44 -7.22 -14.02
C LYS A 107 13.98 -6.86 -13.76
N PHE A 108 13.75 -5.88 -12.88
CA PHE A 108 12.44 -5.35 -12.57
C PHE A 108 12.41 -3.86 -12.84
N ASP A 109 11.34 -3.39 -13.47
CA ASP A 109 10.97 -1.98 -13.50
C ASP A 109 10.01 -1.71 -12.34
N VAL A 110 10.24 -0.59 -11.65
CA VAL A 110 9.33 -0.06 -10.63
C VAL A 110 8.86 1.30 -11.12
N SER A 111 7.54 1.48 -11.19
CA SER A 111 6.92 2.76 -11.54
C SER A 111 6.03 3.22 -10.41
N VAL A 112 6.13 4.50 -10.06
CA VAL A 112 5.31 5.17 -9.06
C VAL A 112 4.64 6.37 -9.71
N ALA A 113 3.32 6.43 -9.64
CA ALA A 113 2.51 7.60 -9.91
C ALA A 113 1.80 7.99 -8.61
N ALA A 114 1.65 9.28 -8.36
CA ALA A 114 1.00 9.80 -7.17
C ALA A 114 0.11 10.99 -7.54
N SER A 115 -1.08 11.04 -6.94
CA SER A 115 -1.99 12.20 -7.01
C SER A 115 -1.47 13.41 -6.21
N GLY A 116 -0.50 13.18 -5.31
CA GLY A 116 0.21 14.21 -4.54
C GLY A 116 1.73 14.09 -4.68
N ASP A 117 2.46 14.57 -3.66
CA ASP A 117 3.92 14.59 -3.68
C ASP A 117 4.55 13.22 -3.47
N VAL A 118 5.65 12.96 -4.16
CA VAL A 118 6.53 11.80 -3.93
C VAL A 118 7.75 12.27 -3.16
N ASN A 119 7.86 11.87 -1.89
CA ASN A 119 9.06 12.11 -1.10
C ASN A 119 10.06 10.96 -1.28
N ILE A 120 11.28 11.26 -1.71
CA ILE A 120 12.37 10.30 -1.89
C ILE A 120 13.48 10.69 -0.91
N SER A 121 13.98 9.73 -0.14
CA SER A 121 15.05 9.97 0.85
C SER A 121 16.07 8.85 0.80
N GLY A 122 17.35 9.20 0.93
CA GLY A 122 18.48 8.29 0.93
C GLY A 122 19.79 9.05 1.09
N GLU A 123 20.92 8.34 1.19
CA GLU A 123 22.25 8.97 1.26
C GLU A 123 22.62 9.69 -0.05
N SER A 124 22.10 9.23 -1.18
CA SER A 124 22.21 9.89 -2.49
C SER A 124 20.99 9.57 -3.34
N VAL A 125 20.47 10.59 -4.04
CA VAL A 125 19.37 10.45 -5.02
C VAL A 125 19.92 10.73 -6.40
N LEU A 126 20.05 9.69 -7.23
CA LEU A 126 20.59 9.81 -8.58
C LEU A 126 19.48 9.77 -9.63
N ILE A 127 19.37 10.80 -10.46
CA ILE A 127 18.48 10.82 -11.63
C ILE A 127 19.32 10.63 -12.88
N ASN A 128 19.15 9.48 -13.56
CA ASN A 128 19.97 9.10 -14.72
C ASN A 128 21.49 9.18 -14.46
N GLY A 129 21.91 8.89 -13.22
CA GLY A 129 23.31 8.93 -12.80
C GLY A 129 23.82 10.31 -12.35
N ILE A 130 22.98 11.34 -12.38
CA ILE A 130 23.30 12.68 -11.86
C ILE A 130 22.82 12.76 -10.42
N ASP A 131 23.70 13.17 -9.50
CA ASP A 131 23.32 13.48 -8.13
C ASP A 131 22.38 14.68 -8.11
N PHE A 132 21.15 14.45 -7.68
CA PHE A 132 20.11 15.47 -7.64
C PHE A 132 20.45 16.59 -6.66
N GLU A 133 21.19 16.31 -5.58
CA GLU A 133 21.57 17.34 -4.61
C GLU A 133 22.71 18.23 -5.12
N GLN A 134 23.49 17.75 -6.09
CA GLN A 134 24.68 18.43 -6.61
C GLN A 134 24.56 18.86 -8.08
N HIS A 135 23.36 18.78 -8.66
CA HIS A 135 23.18 19.12 -10.06
C HIS A 135 23.40 20.62 -10.31
N ALA A 136 23.93 20.96 -11.49
CA ALA A 136 24.17 22.33 -11.91
C ALA A 136 23.66 22.56 -13.32
N HIS A 137 23.25 23.80 -13.60
CA HIS A 137 22.85 24.25 -14.92
C HIS A 137 23.95 25.11 -15.54
N ALA A 138 24.17 24.96 -16.85
CA ALA A 138 24.97 25.91 -17.60
C ALA A 138 24.15 27.17 -17.85
N TYR A 139 24.70 28.33 -17.49
CA TYR A 139 24.10 29.63 -17.80
C TYR A 139 24.95 30.35 -18.84
N THR A 140 24.31 30.92 -19.85
CA THR A 140 24.93 31.92 -20.73
C THR A 140 24.67 33.27 -20.10
N ASP A 141 25.69 33.89 -19.52
CA ASP A 141 25.63 35.24 -18.97
C ASP A 141 25.59 36.27 -20.11
N ASP A 142 24.53 37.09 -20.15
CA ASP A 142 24.37 38.21 -21.08
C ASP A 142 24.91 39.54 -20.52
N GLY A 143 25.60 39.49 -19.38
CA GLY A 143 26.28 40.62 -18.73
C GLY A 143 25.54 41.18 -17.51
N ALA A 144 24.51 40.50 -16.99
CA ALA A 144 23.81 40.89 -15.77
C ALA A 144 24.22 39.99 -14.58
N GLN A 145 24.67 40.62 -13.48
CA GLN A 145 25.25 39.92 -12.33
C GLN A 145 24.40 38.75 -11.79
N ASN A 146 24.95 37.54 -11.86
CA ASN A 146 24.34 36.33 -11.33
C ASN A 146 24.55 36.21 -9.81
N VAL A 147 23.45 36.14 -9.06
CA VAL A 147 23.43 35.69 -7.66
C VAL A 147 23.07 34.21 -7.67
N THR A 148 24.05 33.31 -7.71
CA THR A 148 23.80 31.89 -7.44
C THR A 148 23.61 31.72 -5.94
N GLY A 149 22.36 31.76 -5.48
CA GLY A 149 22.02 31.28 -4.14
C GLY A 149 22.20 29.77 -4.08
N THR A 150 22.99 29.31 -3.12
CA THR A 150 23.08 27.88 -2.77
C THR A 150 21.66 27.36 -2.51
N PRO A 151 21.26 26.20 -3.07
CA PRO A 151 20.01 25.55 -2.65
C PRO A 151 20.07 25.31 -1.13
N GLN A 152 19.03 25.74 -0.40
CA GLN A 152 18.83 25.37 1.01
C GLN A 152 18.14 24.03 1.13
#